data_AF-A0A6A6HWW0-F1
#
_entry.id   AF-A0A6A6HWW0-F1
#
_cell.length_a   1.000
_cell.length_b   1.000
_cell.length_c   1.000
_cell.angle_alpha   90.00
_cell.angle_beta   90.00
_cell.angle_gamma   90.00
#
_symmetry.space_group_name_H-M   'P 1'
#
loop_
_entity.id
_entity.type
_entity.pdbx_description
1 polymer ?
#
loop_
_entity_poly.entity_id
_entity_poly.type
_entity_poly.pdbx_seq_one_letter_code
_entity_poly.pdbx_strand_id
1 'polypeptide(L)'
;MYSSSKNPPSWPNPSTRSSTESGPQSSNHESPRVSTEERPRFLLHKSPIRIPREAKWICSTCGVPHAFTRTAAIRPLGYLICGLCGTVANYTVELRNMSHLQRLWGTSFMLSIPPGELAPPRTVFVWVCCHCGRSHQQYPVPLHRPPTPPTPPPSGLRRPSFRGRFLGSLRKEKQEESEVPIKDLITSHAPGAQSEERRAYRVKFTESWCKCGHNACVICLLVKVEWEEEWVSIVA
;
A
#
# COMPACT_ATOMS: atom_id res chain seq x y z
N MET A 1 -25.96 22.54 -40.90
CA MET A 1 -24.87 23.36 -41.45
C MET A 1 -24.69 24.59 -40.58
N TYR A 2 -23.73 24.55 -39.66
CA TYR A 2 -23.25 25.74 -38.94
C TYR A 2 -21.73 25.59 -38.80
N SER A 3 -21.02 26.35 -39.63
CA SER A 3 -19.57 26.50 -39.59
C SER A 3 -19.21 27.43 -38.44
N SER A 4 -18.25 27.02 -37.62
CA SER A 4 -17.55 27.93 -36.71
C SER A 4 -16.10 27.49 -36.59
N SER A 5 -15.30 28.04 -37.51
CA SER A 5 -13.85 27.99 -37.49
C SER A 5 -13.33 28.77 -36.28
N LYS A 6 -12.60 28.10 -35.38
CA LYS A 6 -11.78 28.75 -34.36
C LYS A 6 -10.32 28.54 -34.71
N ASN A 7 -9.66 29.63 -35.09
CA ASN A 7 -8.21 29.68 -35.24
C ASN A 7 -7.53 29.46 -33.88
N PRO A 8 -6.41 28.72 -33.83
CA PRO A 8 -5.59 28.63 -32.62
C PRO A 8 -4.69 29.88 -32.45
N PRO A 9 -4.30 30.22 -31.20
CA PRO A 9 -3.32 31.27 -30.95
C PRO A 9 -1.89 30.79 -31.27
N SER A 10 -1.17 31.61 -32.03
CA SER A 10 0.25 31.51 -32.32
C SER A 10 1.10 31.90 -31.10
N TRP A 11 2.04 31.04 -30.71
CA TRP A 11 3.07 31.36 -29.73
C TRP A 11 4.38 31.73 -30.46
N PRO A 12 5.12 32.76 -30.01
CA PRO A 12 6.39 33.13 -30.62
C PRO A 12 7.52 32.17 -30.24
N ASN A 13 8.30 31.77 -31.25
CA ASN A 13 9.63 31.17 -31.14
C ASN A 13 10.63 32.18 -30.56
N PRO A 14 11.54 31.74 -29.67
CA PRO A 14 12.85 32.37 -29.52
C PRO A 14 13.92 31.56 -30.24
N SER A 15 14.39 32.11 -31.37
CA SER A 15 15.63 31.69 -32.00
C SER A 15 16.84 32.13 -31.16
N THR A 16 17.69 31.16 -30.87
CA THR A 16 19.14 31.14 -31.14
C THR A 16 19.90 32.47 -31.01
N ARG A 17 20.81 32.54 -30.03
CA ARG A 17 22.01 33.39 -30.13
C ARG A 17 23.26 32.60 -29.74
N SER A 18 24.24 32.69 -30.63
CA SER A 18 25.51 31.97 -30.66
C SER A 18 26.58 32.56 -29.74
N SER A 19 27.45 31.65 -29.28
CA SER A 19 28.92 31.67 -29.20
C SER A 19 29.72 32.97 -29.01
N THR A 20 30.60 32.94 -28.00
CA THR A 20 31.98 33.49 -27.98
C THR A 20 32.70 32.77 -26.81
N GLU A 21 33.64 31.84 -27.04
CA GLU A 21 35.12 32.02 -27.06
C GLU A 21 35.61 33.03 -26.00
N SER A 22 36.64 32.82 -25.16
CA SER A 22 37.76 31.85 -25.09
C SER A 22 38.54 32.11 -23.77
N GLY A 23 39.38 31.16 -23.31
CA GLY A 23 40.49 31.45 -22.36
C GLY A 23 40.68 30.47 -21.18
N PRO A 24 41.84 29.79 -21.05
CA PRO A 24 42.09 28.77 -20.03
C PRO A 24 42.80 29.34 -18.80
N GLN A 25 42.36 28.97 -17.59
CA GLN A 25 43.20 29.07 -16.39
C GLN A 25 43.13 27.79 -15.56
N SER A 26 44.29 27.13 -15.54
CA SER A 26 44.69 26.08 -14.64
C SER A 26 44.60 26.55 -13.19
N SER A 27 43.80 25.87 -12.37
CA SER A 27 44.01 25.83 -10.94
C SER A 27 43.74 24.40 -10.45
N ASN A 28 44.82 23.78 -9.97
CA ASN A 28 44.78 22.51 -9.27
C ASN A 28 44.05 22.72 -7.95
N HIS A 29 42.75 22.42 -7.91
CA HIS A 29 42.02 22.20 -6.68
C HIS A 29 41.75 20.70 -6.53
N GLU A 30 42.55 20.11 -5.65
CA GLU A 30 42.39 18.77 -5.12
C GLU A 30 41.02 18.71 -4.41
N SER A 31 40.02 18.22 -5.15
CA SER A 31 38.69 17.96 -4.61
C SER A 31 38.81 16.81 -3.60
N PRO A 32 38.35 16.99 -2.35
CA PRO A 32 38.17 15.87 -1.44
C PRO A 32 37.32 14.83 -2.14
N ARG A 33 37.77 13.58 -2.14
CA ARG A 33 36.96 12.43 -2.54
C ARG A 33 35.71 12.42 -1.66
N VAL A 34 34.66 13.08 -2.14
CA VAL A 34 33.32 12.99 -1.59
C VAL A 34 32.98 11.52 -1.67
N SER A 35 32.89 10.95 -0.48
CA SER A 35 32.33 9.65 -0.16
C SER A 35 31.30 9.29 -1.21
N THR A 36 31.56 8.20 -1.94
CA THR A 36 30.55 7.48 -2.70
C THR A 36 29.38 7.29 -1.75
N GLU A 37 28.36 8.14 -1.86
CA GLU A 37 27.13 7.97 -1.11
C GLU A 37 26.68 6.55 -1.43
N GLU A 38 26.70 5.69 -0.42
CA GLU A 38 25.96 4.44 -0.43
C GLU A 38 24.52 4.82 -0.71
N ARG A 39 24.18 4.84 -2.00
CA ARG A 39 22.83 5.03 -2.49
C ARG A 39 22.02 3.97 -1.76
N PRO A 40 21.14 4.36 -0.82
CA PRO A 40 20.63 3.42 0.15
C PRO A 40 19.91 2.31 -0.62
N ARG A 41 20.22 1.06 -0.28
CA ARG A 41 19.87 -0.19 -1.00
C ARG A 41 18.35 -0.46 -1.13
N PHE A 42 17.50 0.55 -0.98
CA PHE A 42 16.07 0.51 -1.27
C PHE A 42 15.74 0.41 -2.78
N LEU A 43 16.74 0.39 -3.66
CA LEU A 43 16.58 0.46 -5.12
C LEU A 43 16.54 -0.89 -5.86
N LEU A 44 15.98 -1.98 -5.30
CA LEU A 44 15.84 -3.22 -6.10
C LEU A 44 14.69 -4.16 -5.74
N HIS A 45 13.70 -3.72 -4.96
CA HIS A 45 12.48 -4.50 -4.84
C HIS A 45 11.57 -4.25 -6.06
N LYS A 46 11.56 -5.23 -6.98
CA LYS A 46 10.63 -5.29 -8.11
C LYS A 46 9.19 -5.18 -7.60
N SER A 47 8.30 -4.61 -8.43
CA SER A 47 6.87 -4.58 -8.12
C SER A 47 6.37 -6.01 -7.81
N PRO A 48 5.53 -6.21 -6.77
CA PRO A 48 4.90 -7.50 -6.50
C PRO A 48 3.90 -7.90 -7.60
N ILE A 49 3.49 -6.93 -8.44
CA ILE A 49 2.59 -7.15 -9.58
C ILE A 49 3.43 -7.21 -10.85
N ARG A 50 3.25 -8.30 -11.63
CA ARG A 50 3.81 -8.39 -12.97
C ARG A 50 2.96 -7.57 -13.94
N ILE A 51 3.50 -6.46 -14.42
CA ILE A 51 2.83 -5.59 -15.39
C ILE A 51 3.36 -5.91 -16.79
N PRO A 52 2.53 -6.45 -17.71
CA PRO A 52 2.90 -6.63 -19.11
C PRO A 52 3.31 -5.31 -19.78
N ARG A 53 4.16 -5.37 -20.81
CA ARG A 53 4.68 -4.15 -21.48
C ARG A 53 3.58 -3.40 -22.23
N GLU A 54 2.62 -4.15 -22.74
CA GLU A 54 1.41 -3.75 -23.45
C GLU A 54 0.29 -3.28 -22.52
N ALA A 55 0.45 -3.41 -21.19
CA ALA A 55 -0.54 -2.97 -20.23
C ALA A 55 -0.64 -1.44 -20.21
N LYS A 56 -1.88 -0.95 -20.21
CA LYS A 56 -2.19 0.49 -20.19
C LYS A 56 -3.33 0.78 -19.21
N TRP A 57 -3.39 2.01 -18.74
CA TRP A 57 -4.59 2.56 -18.15
C TRP A 57 -5.11 3.70 -19.03
N ILE A 58 -6.42 3.84 -19.12
CA ILE A 58 -7.07 4.84 -19.99
C ILE A 58 -7.56 5.99 -19.13
N CYS A 59 -7.11 7.21 -19.42
CA CYS A 59 -7.59 8.39 -18.69
C CYS A 59 -9.11 8.55 -18.88
N SER A 60 -9.85 8.62 -17.78
CA SER A 60 -11.31 8.78 -17.80
C SER A 60 -11.78 10.15 -18.33
N THR A 61 -10.89 11.15 -18.38
CA THR A 61 -11.22 12.49 -18.90
C THR A 61 -10.93 12.62 -20.39
N CYS A 62 -9.69 12.35 -20.83
CA CYS A 62 -9.27 12.57 -22.22
C CYS A 62 -9.22 11.30 -23.07
N GLY A 63 -9.46 10.12 -22.49
CA GLY A 63 -9.45 8.83 -23.21
C GLY A 63 -8.07 8.35 -23.64
N VAL A 64 -7.00 9.06 -23.31
CA VAL A 64 -5.64 8.71 -23.77
C VAL A 64 -5.08 7.53 -22.96
N PRO A 65 -4.50 6.52 -23.64
CA PRO A 65 -3.83 5.42 -22.98
C PRO A 65 -2.47 5.84 -22.42
N HIS A 66 -2.18 5.41 -21.19
CA HIS A 66 -0.92 5.64 -20.52
C HIS A 66 -0.27 4.31 -20.11
N ALA A 67 1.05 4.23 -20.24
CA ALA A 67 1.82 3.12 -19.68
C ALA A 67 1.89 3.24 -18.14
N PHE A 68 2.02 2.10 -17.48
CA PHE A 68 2.40 2.07 -16.07
C PHE A 68 3.88 2.43 -15.96
N THR A 69 4.20 3.57 -15.35
CA THR A 69 5.56 4.06 -15.20
C THR A 69 5.93 4.19 -13.72
N ARG A 70 7.23 4.15 -13.42
CA ARG A 70 7.76 4.31 -12.04
C ARG A 70 7.19 3.27 -11.05
N THR A 71 6.95 2.05 -11.54
CA THR A 71 6.51 0.91 -10.73
C THR A 71 7.64 0.42 -9.84
N ALA A 72 7.32 0.01 -8.62
CA ALA A 72 8.27 -0.50 -7.62
C ALA A 72 7.51 -1.29 -6.56
N ALA A 73 8.20 -1.98 -5.65
CA ALA A 73 7.52 -2.68 -4.54
C ALA A 73 6.60 -1.77 -3.73
N ILE A 74 7.08 -0.58 -3.37
CA ILE A 74 6.29 0.42 -2.60
C ILE A 74 5.23 1.15 -3.44
N ARG A 75 5.22 0.94 -4.76
CA ARG A 75 4.31 1.59 -5.73
C ARG A 75 3.97 0.60 -6.84
N PRO A 76 3.16 -0.43 -6.55
CA PRO A 76 3.04 -1.57 -7.45
C PRO A 76 2.56 -1.20 -8.86
N LEU A 77 1.69 -0.19 -8.97
CA LEU A 77 1.18 0.35 -10.25
C LEU A 77 1.83 1.69 -10.63
N GLY A 78 2.81 2.17 -9.86
CA GLY A 78 3.48 3.45 -10.11
C GLY A 78 2.64 4.68 -9.78
N TYR A 79 2.69 5.68 -10.67
CA TYR A 79 1.84 6.88 -10.64
C TYR A 79 0.85 6.87 -11.81
N LEU A 80 -0.42 7.07 -11.50
CA LEU A 80 -1.49 7.14 -12.49
C LEU A 80 -2.04 8.56 -12.53
N ILE A 81 -1.24 9.45 -13.13
CA ILE A 81 -1.60 10.84 -13.42
C ILE A 81 -1.52 11.03 -14.93
N CYS A 82 -2.55 11.59 -15.53
CA CYS A 82 -2.58 11.82 -16.97
C CYS A 82 -1.56 12.89 -17.32
N GLY A 83 -0.57 12.54 -18.15
CA GLY A 83 0.45 13.48 -18.60
C GLY A 83 -0.08 14.60 -19.51
N LEU A 84 -1.32 14.51 -20.00
CA LEU A 84 -1.92 15.50 -20.89
C LEU A 84 -2.87 16.47 -20.17
N CYS A 85 -3.83 15.95 -19.40
CA CYS A 85 -4.84 16.77 -18.72
C CYS A 85 -4.66 16.85 -17.20
N GLY A 86 -3.66 16.17 -16.63
CA GLY A 86 -3.39 16.18 -15.19
C GLY A 86 -4.37 15.34 -14.36
N THR A 87 -5.44 14.80 -14.93
CA THR A 87 -6.41 13.96 -14.20
C THR A 87 -5.73 12.77 -13.54
N VAL A 88 -6.02 12.58 -12.26
CA VAL A 88 -5.59 11.43 -11.47
C VAL A 88 -6.54 10.25 -11.69
N ALA A 89 -6.00 9.05 -11.88
CA ALA A 89 -6.84 7.86 -11.99
C ALA A 89 -7.63 7.58 -10.69
N ASN A 90 -8.86 7.13 -10.88
CA ASN A 90 -9.79 6.76 -9.82
C ASN A 90 -10.42 5.40 -10.14
N TYR A 91 -11.42 4.97 -9.37
CA TYR A 91 -12.09 3.68 -9.56
C TYR A 91 -12.73 3.46 -10.94
N THR A 92 -13.00 4.53 -11.70
CA THR A 92 -13.64 4.44 -13.04
C THR A 92 -12.62 4.28 -14.17
N VAL A 93 -11.33 4.42 -13.91
CA VAL A 93 -10.28 4.27 -14.92
C VAL A 93 -10.38 2.90 -15.61
N GLU A 94 -10.14 2.79 -16.91
CA GLU A 94 -10.05 1.48 -17.58
C GLU A 94 -8.61 0.94 -17.46
N LEU A 95 -8.44 -0.36 -17.15
CA LEU A 95 -7.13 -1.03 -17.14
C LEU A 95 -7.12 -2.06 -18.27
N ARG A 96 -6.26 -1.89 -19.28
CA ARG A 96 -6.12 -2.79 -20.43
C ARG A 96 -4.93 -3.72 -20.28
N ASN A 97 -5.11 -4.96 -20.74
CA ASN A 97 -4.12 -6.05 -20.68
C ASN A 97 -3.64 -6.33 -19.23
N MET A 98 -4.56 -6.24 -18.27
CA MET A 98 -4.33 -6.52 -16.84
C MET A 98 -5.40 -7.45 -16.28
N SER A 99 -5.68 -8.57 -16.97
CA SER A 99 -6.76 -9.52 -16.61
C SER A 99 -6.62 -10.14 -15.23
N HIS A 100 -5.41 -10.22 -14.69
CA HIS A 100 -5.12 -10.74 -13.35
C HIS A 100 -5.41 -9.73 -12.23
N LEU A 101 -5.70 -8.46 -12.54
CA LEU A 101 -6.15 -7.48 -11.54
C LEU A 101 -7.66 -7.51 -11.43
N GLN A 102 -8.16 -7.87 -10.25
CA GLN A 102 -9.56 -7.76 -9.93
C GLN A 102 -9.81 -6.46 -9.17
N ARG A 103 -10.82 -5.69 -9.60
CA ARG A 103 -11.23 -4.49 -8.84
C ARG A 103 -11.95 -4.89 -7.58
N LEU A 104 -11.71 -4.11 -6.54
CA LEU A 104 -12.35 -4.28 -5.25
C LEU A 104 -13.29 -3.12 -4.95
N TRP A 105 -14.34 -3.42 -4.19
CA TRP A 105 -15.30 -2.47 -3.67
C TRP A 105 -15.31 -2.57 -2.14
N GLY A 106 -15.41 -1.43 -1.45
CA GLY A 106 -15.28 -1.35 0.00
C GLY A 106 -13.84 -1.13 0.49
N THR A 107 -13.66 -1.00 1.80
CA THR A 107 -12.37 -0.68 2.42
C THR A 107 -11.85 -1.76 3.37
N SER A 108 -12.61 -2.84 3.57
CA SER A 108 -12.27 -3.93 4.48
C SER A 108 -12.53 -5.29 3.83
N PHE A 109 -11.56 -6.18 3.93
CA PHE A 109 -11.61 -7.51 3.33
C PHE A 109 -11.09 -8.57 4.30
N MET A 110 -11.62 -9.78 4.18
CA MET A 110 -11.10 -10.98 4.79
C MET A 110 -10.36 -11.79 3.73
N LEU A 111 -9.23 -12.38 4.12
CA LEU A 111 -8.40 -13.23 3.29
C LEU A 111 -8.16 -14.54 4.03
N SER A 112 -8.41 -15.67 3.36
CA SER A 112 -8.28 -16.99 3.95
C SER A 112 -7.28 -17.83 3.15
N ILE A 113 -6.21 -18.27 3.79
CA ILE A 113 -5.19 -19.15 3.19
C ILE A 113 -5.52 -20.62 3.46
N PRO A 114 -5.13 -21.56 2.58
CA PRO A 114 -5.42 -22.98 2.76
C PRO A 114 -4.74 -23.56 4.02
N PRO A 115 -5.27 -24.68 4.56
CA PRO A 115 -4.66 -25.37 5.70
C PRO A 115 -3.24 -25.85 5.38
N GLY A 116 -2.39 -25.99 6.39
CA GLY A 116 -1.01 -26.44 6.23
C GLY A 116 -0.03 -25.39 5.67
N GLU A 117 -0.50 -24.30 5.06
CA GLU A 117 0.38 -23.23 4.58
C GLU A 117 0.86 -22.33 5.73
N LEU A 118 2.19 -22.32 5.93
CA LEU A 118 2.86 -21.47 6.93
C LEU A 118 3.28 -20.11 6.39
N ALA A 119 3.25 -19.94 5.07
CA ALA A 119 3.67 -18.73 4.39
C ALA A 119 2.68 -17.57 4.65
N PRO A 120 3.16 -16.31 4.60
CA PRO A 120 2.27 -15.17 4.56
C PRO A 120 1.42 -15.19 3.29
N PRO A 121 0.25 -14.52 3.29
CA PRO A 121 -0.60 -14.52 2.12
C PRO A 121 0.09 -13.89 0.91
N ARG A 122 -0.14 -14.49 -0.25
CA ARG A 122 0.44 -14.12 -1.55
C ARG A 122 -0.45 -13.15 -2.31
N THR A 123 -1.75 -13.11 -2.02
CA THR A 123 -2.68 -12.15 -2.59
C THR A 123 -2.20 -10.72 -2.31
N VAL A 124 -2.03 -9.95 -3.38
CA VAL A 124 -1.51 -8.59 -3.30
C VAL A 124 -2.68 -7.62 -3.37
N PHE A 125 -2.82 -6.76 -2.36
CA PHE A 125 -3.81 -5.70 -2.32
C PHE A 125 -3.15 -4.37 -2.65
N VAL A 126 -3.70 -3.63 -3.61
CA VAL A 126 -3.16 -2.35 -4.06
C VAL A 126 -4.27 -1.32 -4.15
N TRP A 127 -3.99 -0.11 -3.69
CA TRP A 127 -4.85 1.04 -3.94
C TRP A 127 -4.09 2.18 -4.60
N VAL A 128 -4.77 2.94 -5.46
CA VAL A 128 -4.26 4.16 -6.08
C VAL A 128 -5.02 5.35 -5.52
N CYS A 129 -4.27 6.27 -4.92
CA CYS A 129 -4.83 7.46 -4.31
C CYS A 129 -5.43 8.39 -5.37
N CYS A 130 -6.73 8.69 -5.27
CA CYS A 130 -7.41 9.56 -6.23
C CYS A 130 -7.02 11.05 -6.12
N HIS A 131 -6.21 11.43 -5.12
CA HIS A 131 -5.71 12.80 -4.97
C HIS A 131 -4.32 13.01 -5.61
N CYS A 132 -3.41 12.06 -5.45
CA CYS A 132 -2.02 12.19 -5.94
C CYS A 132 -1.60 11.13 -6.97
N GLY A 133 -2.47 10.19 -7.32
CA GLY A 133 -2.23 9.13 -8.30
C GLY A 133 -1.21 8.09 -7.88
N ARG A 134 -0.70 8.16 -6.66
CA ARG A 134 0.29 7.21 -6.16
C ARG A 134 -0.38 5.89 -5.78
N SER A 135 0.20 4.79 -6.23
CA SER A 135 -0.17 3.44 -5.80
C SER A 135 0.52 3.01 -4.51
N HIS A 136 -0.17 2.18 -3.73
CA HIS A 136 0.24 1.71 -2.41
C HIS A 136 -0.15 0.25 -2.24
N GLN A 137 0.75 -0.56 -1.69
CA GLN A 137 0.44 -1.94 -1.29
C GLN A 137 -0.15 -1.94 0.13
N GLN A 138 -1.22 -2.70 0.33
CA GLN A 138 -1.78 -3.00 1.65
C GLN A 138 -1.43 -4.45 2.02
N TYR A 139 -0.90 -4.64 3.22
CA TYR A 139 -0.56 -5.99 3.71
C TYR A 139 -1.70 -6.54 4.58
N PRO A 140 -2.06 -7.83 4.41
CA PRO A 140 -2.98 -8.50 5.30
C PRO A 140 -2.41 -8.64 6.72
N VAL A 141 -3.27 -8.49 7.73
CA VAL A 141 -2.95 -8.63 9.15
C VAL A 141 -3.63 -9.89 9.69
N PRO A 142 -2.93 -10.82 10.36
CA PRO A 142 -3.55 -12.01 10.95
C PRO A 142 -4.67 -11.64 11.93
N LEU A 143 -5.81 -12.35 11.90
CA LEU A 143 -6.89 -12.14 12.87
C LEU A 143 -6.53 -12.67 14.25
N HIS A 144 -5.95 -13.85 14.32
CA HIS A 144 -5.45 -14.42 15.56
C HIS A 144 -3.99 -14.08 15.70
N ARG A 145 -3.68 -13.07 16.51
CA ARG A 145 -2.34 -12.96 17.07
C ARG A 145 -2.24 -14.07 18.11
N PRO A 146 -1.36 -15.08 17.95
CA PRO A 146 -1.06 -15.94 19.09
C PRO A 146 -0.66 -15.03 20.24
N PRO A 147 -1.16 -15.26 21.47
CA PRO A 147 -0.82 -14.43 22.62
C PRO A 147 0.70 -14.39 22.69
N THR A 148 1.27 -13.20 22.52
CA THR A 148 2.70 -13.02 22.70
C THR A 148 2.91 -13.28 24.19
N PRO A 149 3.68 -14.30 24.60
CA PRO A 149 3.94 -14.50 26.01
C PRO A 149 4.50 -13.19 26.55
N PRO A 150 4.00 -12.69 27.70
CA PRO A 150 4.44 -11.42 28.25
C PRO A 150 5.96 -11.47 28.37
N THR A 151 6.64 -10.54 27.71
CA THR A 151 8.09 -10.40 27.86
C THR A 151 8.34 -10.15 29.34
N PRO A 152 9.09 -11.01 30.06
CA PRO A 152 9.38 -10.76 31.45
C PRO A 152 10.02 -9.37 31.55
N PRO A 153 9.59 -8.53 32.51
CA PRO A 153 10.20 -7.23 32.69
C PRO A 153 11.71 -7.44 32.86
N PRO A 154 12.57 -6.57 32.28
CA PRO A 154 14.00 -6.66 32.49
C PRO A 154 14.27 -6.66 33.99
N SER A 155 14.71 -7.80 34.50
CA SER A 155 15.09 -8.00 35.89
C SER A 155 16.30 -7.12 36.18
N GLY A 156 16.03 -5.95 36.76
CA GLY A 156 17.05 -5.10 37.34
C GLY A 156 17.21 -3.76 36.64
N LEU A 157 16.35 -2.81 37.00
CA LEU A 157 16.79 -1.44 37.31
C LEU A 157 15.76 -0.86 38.29
N ARG A 158 16.11 -0.96 39.58
CA ARG A 158 15.42 -0.24 40.66
C ARG A 158 15.39 1.25 40.32
N ARG A 159 14.21 1.83 40.17
CA ARG A 159 14.02 3.28 40.33
C ARG A 159 13.16 3.54 41.57
N PRO A 160 13.55 4.53 42.39
CA PRO A 160 12.89 4.80 43.67
C PRO A 160 11.52 5.44 43.49
N SER A 161 10.66 5.09 44.44
CA SER A 161 9.31 5.59 44.63
C SER A 161 9.24 7.09 44.90
N PHE A 162 8.30 7.79 44.27
CA PHE A 162 7.67 8.94 44.88
C PHE A 162 6.14 8.80 44.88
N ARG A 163 5.59 9.13 46.04
CA ARG A 163 4.21 8.92 46.52
C ARG A 163 3.23 9.95 45.98
N GLY A 164 1.97 9.52 45.89
CA GLY A 164 0.74 10.32 45.88
C GLY A 164 -0.33 9.61 45.04
N ARG A 165 -1.23 8.75 45.55
CA ARG A 165 -2.43 9.00 46.39
C ARG A 165 -3.20 10.28 45.92
N PHE A 166 -4.47 10.26 45.52
CA PHE A 166 -5.65 9.59 46.08
C PHE A 166 -6.81 9.41 45.06
N LEU A 167 -7.53 8.29 45.23
CA LEU A 167 -8.95 7.92 45.06
C LEU A 167 -9.94 8.71 44.17
N GLY A 168 -10.72 7.92 43.43
CA GLY A 168 -12.07 8.24 42.91
C GLY A 168 -12.79 6.98 42.40
N SER A 169 -13.39 6.21 43.31
CA SER A 169 -14.48 5.22 43.07
C SER A 169 -15.70 5.93 42.43
N LEU A 170 -16.66 5.36 41.68
CA LEU A 170 -17.47 4.13 41.83
C LEU A 170 -18.53 4.08 40.69
N ARG A 171 -19.18 2.90 40.53
CA ARG A 171 -20.38 2.50 39.70
C ARG A 171 -20.02 1.90 38.33
N LYS A 172 -20.14 0.59 38.05
CA LYS A 172 -21.04 -0.55 38.43
C LYS A 172 -22.39 -0.57 37.69
N GLU A 173 -22.40 -1.23 36.53
CA GLU A 173 -23.51 -2.01 35.93
C GLU A 173 -22.82 -3.20 35.25
N LYS A 174 -22.72 -4.38 35.86
CA LYS A 174 -23.71 -5.47 35.96
C LYS A 174 -24.40 -5.78 34.62
N GLN A 175 -23.71 -6.53 33.75
CA GLN A 175 -24.36 -7.39 32.78
C GLN A 175 -23.96 -8.83 33.10
N GLU A 176 -25.00 -9.61 33.39
CA GLU A 176 -25.00 -10.99 33.83
C GLU A 176 -25.20 -11.82 32.57
N GLU A 177 -24.15 -12.53 32.13
CA GLU A 177 -24.25 -13.48 31.01
C GLU A 177 -23.63 -14.81 31.44
N SER A 178 -24.54 -15.72 31.81
CA SER A 178 -24.45 -17.18 31.76
C SER A 178 -23.15 -17.77 31.18
N GLU A 179 -22.16 -18.04 32.03
CA GLU A 179 -21.10 -19.00 31.73
C GLU A 179 -21.61 -20.43 31.98
N VAL A 180 -21.85 -21.16 30.90
CA VAL A 180 -21.94 -22.62 30.94
C VAL A 180 -20.52 -23.15 31.21
N PRO A 181 -20.31 -24.03 32.21
CA PRO A 181 -18.98 -24.53 32.50
C PRO A 181 -18.56 -25.55 31.44
N ILE A 182 -17.77 -25.12 30.46
CA ILE A 182 -17.00 -26.03 29.60
C ILE A 182 -15.79 -26.51 30.41
N LYS A 183 -16.06 -27.45 31.33
CA LYS A 183 -15.03 -28.37 31.80
C LYS A 183 -14.95 -29.52 30.81
N ASP A 184 -13.72 -29.84 30.45
CA ASP A 184 -13.31 -31.11 29.85
C ASP A 184 -13.62 -31.32 28.37
N LEU A 185 -12.86 -30.63 27.51
CA LEU A 185 -12.33 -31.21 26.28
C LEU A 185 -10.96 -30.60 25.98
N ILE A 186 -9.99 -30.86 26.87
CA ILE A 186 -8.59 -30.84 26.48
C ILE A 186 -8.37 -32.12 25.66
N THR A 187 -8.69 -32.03 24.37
CA THR A 187 -8.16 -32.98 23.39
C THR A 187 -6.68 -32.69 23.30
N SER A 188 -5.89 -33.54 23.95
CA SER A 188 -4.44 -33.62 23.76
C SER A 188 -4.15 -33.88 22.28
N HIS A 189 -3.91 -32.81 21.51
CA HIS A 189 -3.45 -32.91 20.14
C HIS A 189 -2.06 -33.56 20.14
N ALA A 190 -1.98 -34.73 19.54
CA ALA A 190 -0.73 -35.40 19.23
C ALA A 190 0.17 -34.45 18.41
N PRO A 191 1.49 -34.45 18.64
CA PRO A 191 2.44 -33.72 17.80
C PRO A 191 2.47 -34.37 16.42
N GLY A 192 1.64 -33.88 15.50
CA GLY A 192 1.51 -34.42 14.15
C GLY A 192 0.19 -34.12 13.44
N ALA A 193 -0.85 -33.67 14.13
CA ALA A 193 -2.09 -33.25 13.48
C ALA A 193 -1.88 -31.88 12.82
N GLN A 194 -1.68 -31.87 11.49
CA GLN A 194 -1.80 -30.64 10.71
C GLN A 194 -3.22 -30.11 10.94
N SER A 195 -3.34 -28.93 11.53
CA SER A 195 -4.64 -28.28 11.69
C SER A 195 -5.28 -28.12 10.30
N GLU A 196 -6.45 -28.72 10.11
CA GLU A 196 -7.31 -28.56 8.92
C GLU A 196 -7.91 -27.14 8.85
N GLU A 197 -7.60 -26.28 9.81
CA GLU A 197 -8.17 -24.94 9.89
C GLU A 197 -7.46 -23.96 8.95
N ARG A 198 -8.27 -23.28 8.12
CA ARG A 198 -7.81 -22.18 7.28
C ARG A 198 -7.45 -20.99 8.15
N ARG A 199 -6.29 -20.35 7.91
CA ARG A 199 -5.94 -19.12 8.63
C ARG A 199 -6.59 -17.92 7.98
N ALA A 200 -7.07 -17.01 8.81
CA ALA A 200 -7.77 -15.81 8.39
C ALA A 200 -6.95 -14.54 8.66
N TYR A 201 -6.95 -13.66 7.67
CA TYR A 201 -6.29 -12.36 7.69
C TYR A 201 -7.32 -11.29 7.35
N ARG A 202 -7.09 -10.10 7.88
CA ARG A 202 -7.89 -8.91 7.62
C ARG A 202 -7.05 -7.89 6.86
N VAL A 203 -7.64 -7.30 5.83
CA VAL A 203 -7.06 -6.20 5.06
C VAL A 203 -7.96 -4.99 5.27
N LYS A 204 -7.40 -3.88 5.76
CA LYS A 204 -8.12 -2.62 5.95
C LYS A 204 -7.40 -1.48 5.24
N PHE A 205 -8.13 -0.74 4.44
CA PHE A 205 -7.70 0.47 3.75
C PHE A 205 -8.16 1.73 4.51
N THR A 206 -8.05 1.73 5.84
CA THR A 206 -8.61 2.82 6.68
C THR A 206 -7.55 3.75 7.25
N GLU A 207 -6.28 3.38 7.19
CA GLU A 207 -5.19 4.17 7.75
C GLU A 207 -4.49 5.01 6.67
N SER A 208 -4.03 6.20 7.05
CA SER A 208 -3.37 7.16 6.16
C SER A 208 -1.92 6.75 5.85
N TRP A 209 -1.71 5.93 4.83
CA TRP A 209 -0.36 5.53 4.38
C TRP A 209 0.11 6.33 3.15
N CYS A 210 -0.72 7.25 2.66
CA CYS A 210 -0.38 8.08 1.52
C CYS A 210 0.43 9.30 1.94
N LYS A 211 1.50 9.61 1.19
CA LYS A 211 2.33 10.81 1.45
C LYS A 211 1.57 12.13 1.31
N CYS A 212 0.43 12.15 0.61
CA CYS A 212 -0.41 13.35 0.51
C CYS A 212 -1.44 13.49 1.66
N GLY A 213 -1.42 12.58 2.65
CA GLY A 213 -2.37 12.59 3.77
C GLY A 213 -3.76 12.05 3.43
N HIS A 214 -4.04 11.73 2.17
CA HIS A 214 -5.33 11.18 1.77
C HIS A 214 -5.51 9.73 2.24
N ASN A 215 -6.65 9.45 2.86
CA ASN A 215 -7.10 8.10 3.20
C ASN A 215 -7.68 7.40 1.98
N ALA A 216 -7.60 6.08 1.92
CA ALA A 216 -8.30 5.35 0.88
C ALA A 216 -9.81 5.52 1.07
N CYS A 217 -10.49 5.86 -0.03
CA CYS A 217 -11.92 6.16 -0.07
C CYS A 217 -12.56 5.43 -1.26
N VAL A 218 -13.88 5.57 -1.41
CA VAL A 218 -14.64 4.92 -2.48
C VAL A 218 -14.25 5.37 -3.89
N ILE A 219 -13.58 6.52 -4.02
CA ILE A 219 -13.11 7.06 -5.31
C ILE A 219 -11.75 6.47 -5.69
N CYS A 220 -10.94 6.06 -4.72
CA CYS A 220 -9.65 5.43 -4.99
C CYS A 220 -9.83 4.15 -5.82
N LEU A 221 -8.88 3.88 -6.72
CA LEU A 221 -8.86 2.59 -7.42
C LEU A 221 -8.30 1.53 -6.48
N LEU A 222 -9.11 0.55 -6.08
CA LEU A 222 -8.66 -0.61 -5.31
C LEU A 222 -8.65 -1.85 -6.20
N VAL A 223 -7.56 -2.60 -6.16
CA VAL A 223 -7.39 -3.84 -6.90
C VAL A 223 -6.71 -4.91 -6.04
N LYS A 224 -6.97 -6.18 -6.36
CA LYS A 224 -6.17 -7.32 -5.90
C LYS A 224 -5.58 -8.11 -7.07
N VAL A 225 -4.46 -8.76 -6.81
CA VAL A 225 -3.98 -9.90 -7.59
C VAL A 225 -4.23 -11.14 -6.75
N GLU A 226 -5.18 -11.95 -7.18
CA GLU A 226 -5.60 -13.17 -6.48
C GLU A 226 -4.61 -14.31 -6.68
N TRP A 227 -4.44 -15.13 -5.65
CA TRP A 227 -3.70 -16.39 -5.70
C TRP A 227 -4.70 -17.54 -5.64
N GLU A 228 -4.52 -18.58 -6.47
CA GLU A 228 -5.56 -19.58 -6.80
C GLU A 228 -6.21 -20.28 -5.59
N GLU A 229 -5.49 -20.44 -4.48
CA GLU A 229 -5.97 -21.14 -3.29
C GLU A 229 -6.39 -20.21 -2.14
N GLU A 230 -6.15 -18.91 -2.29
CA GLU A 230 -6.50 -17.90 -1.30
C GLU A 230 -7.86 -17.30 -1.61
N TRP A 231 -8.72 -17.21 -0.60
CA TRP A 231 -10.07 -16.67 -0.77
C TRP A 231 -10.15 -15.27 -0.20
N VAL A 232 -10.75 -14.35 -0.95
CA VAL A 232 -11.01 -12.97 -0.50
C VAL A 232 -12.50 -12.72 -0.43
N SER A 233 -12.99 -12.25 0.71
CA SER A 233 -14.35 -11.78 0.89
C SER A 233 -14.40 -10.33 1.39
N ILE A 234 -15.47 -9.63 1.04
CA ILE A 234 -15.73 -8.26 1.52
C ILE A 234 -16.28 -8.36 2.95
N VAL A 235 -15.82 -7.46 3.83
CA VAL A 235 -16.40 -7.27 5.16
C VAL A 235 -17.33 -6.07 5.10
N ALA A 236 -18.62 -6.32 5.35
CA ALA A 236 -19.62 -5.27 5.47
C ALA A 236 -19.39 -4.41 6.73
#